data_AF-A0A117SZX5-F1
#
_entry.id   AF-A0A117SZX5-F1
#
_cell.length_a   1.000
_cell.length_b   1.000
_cell.length_c   1.000
_cell.angle_alpha   90.00
_cell.angle_beta   90.00
_cell.angle_gamma   90.00
#
_symmetry.space_group_name_H-M   'P 1'
#
loop_
_entity.id
_entity.type
_entity.pdbx_description
1 polymer ?
#
loop_
_entity_poly.entity_id
_entity_poly.type
_entity_poly.pdbx_seq_one_letter_code
_entity_poly.pdbx_strand_id
1 'polypeptide(L)'
;MAREQKQYGKSDTKIRVEKLGKQIKAAMSPEELEYLGSKWNTLHFKELYGLNSIQTTRNEGGTDMKPVAILLETDIDIDDVPVIDVTIDKDTGINLETDIGSRQVKAGEEFCLSYYEFMFLVIRDEYAAFVNYGGYKAVCLSVKTAVKFDEQDGKSYEFLEIDEDLNYRLLEVEDSPGRVRLPIPTITFVQGKDENGNGFNFGAIRDHLEAIDEKTNDGKWKIKEKYAKEKDISRFQALIDKHTN
;
A
#
# COMPACT_ATOMS: atom_id res chain seq x y z
N MET A 1 21.85 2.11 34.34
CA MET A 1 20.50 2.72 34.32
C MET A 1 19.71 2.10 33.18
N ALA A 2 18.70 1.29 33.49
CA ALA A 2 17.84 0.69 32.48
C ALA A 2 16.93 1.79 31.89
N ARG A 3 16.90 1.93 30.56
CA ARG A 3 15.90 2.76 29.88
C ARG A 3 14.55 2.05 30.05
N GLU A 4 13.66 2.61 30.86
CA GLU A 4 12.25 2.24 30.84
C GLU A 4 11.73 2.44 29.42
N GLN A 5 11.43 1.34 28.72
CA GLN A 5 10.67 1.39 27.49
C GLN A 5 9.25 1.84 27.87
N LYS A 6 8.95 3.12 27.67
CA LYS A 6 7.57 3.62 27.71
C LYS A 6 6.77 2.86 26.67
N GLN A 7 5.90 1.97 27.13
CA GLN A 7 4.92 1.29 26.30
C GLN A 7 3.90 2.37 25.87
N TYR A 8 4.03 2.88 24.64
CA TYR A 8 3.08 3.86 24.11
C TYR A 8 1.71 3.19 23.98
N GLY A 9 0.71 3.72 24.71
CA GLY A 9 -0.69 3.33 24.54
C GLY A 9 -1.17 3.62 23.11
N LYS A 10 -2.20 2.90 22.63
CA LYS A 10 -2.84 3.22 21.35
C LYS A 10 -3.37 4.66 21.39
N SER A 11 -3.17 5.43 20.32
CA SER A 11 -3.76 6.78 20.21
C SER A 11 -5.29 6.72 20.25
N ASP A 12 -5.93 7.81 20.69
CA ASP A 12 -7.39 7.91 20.71
C ASP A 12 -8.00 7.70 19.32
N THR A 13 -7.35 8.21 18.26
CA THR A 13 -7.76 7.95 16.87
C THR A 13 -7.81 6.45 16.56
N LYS A 14 -6.77 5.70 16.94
CA LYS A 14 -6.71 4.25 16.68
C LYS A 14 -7.80 3.50 17.42
N ILE A 15 -8.11 3.91 18.65
CA ILE A 15 -9.22 3.33 19.43
C ILE A 15 -10.56 3.60 18.74
N ARG A 16 -10.76 4.82 18.22
CA ARG A 16 -11.98 5.21 17.48
C ARG A 16 -12.12 4.43 16.17
N VAL A 17 -11.04 4.30 15.39
CA VAL A 17 -11.01 3.46 14.16
C VAL A 17 -11.41 2.02 14.48
N GLU A 18 -10.85 1.42 15.53
CA GLU A 18 -11.19 0.06 15.94
C GLU A 18 -12.67 -0.07 16.38
N LYS A 19 -13.21 0.95 17.05
CA LYS A 19 -14.63 0.98 17.46
C LYS A 19 -15.55 1.11 16.25
N LEU A 20 -15.25 2.01 15.32
CA LEU A 20 -16.00 2.19 14.07
C LEU A 20 -16.01 0.90 13.25
N GLY A 21 -14.86 0.25 13.07
CA GLY A 21 -14.77 -1.02 12.34
C GLY A 21 -15.62 -2.14 12.98
N LYS A 22 -15.67 -2.21 14.32
CA LYS A 22 -16.55 -3.17 15.02
C LYS A 22 -18.03 -2.86 14.83
N GLN A 23 -18.42 -1.59 14.79
CA GLN A 23 -19.80 -1.18 14.54
C GLN A 23 -20.23 -1.52 13.11
N ILE A 24 -19.39 -1.19 12.12
CA ILE A 24 -19.63 -1.55 10.71
C ILE A 24 -19.83 -3.06 10.60
N LYS A 25 -18.92 -3.85 11.18
CA LYS A 25 -19.02 -5.32 11.14
C LYS A 25 -20.28 -5.86 11.82
N ALA A 26 -20.72 -5.25 12.92
CA ALA A 26 -21.94 -5.67 13.62
C ALA A 26 -23.23 -5.32 12.86
N ALA A 27 -23.18 -4.31 11.98
CA ALA A 27 -24.29 -3.88 11.14
C ALA A 27 -24.38 -4.64 9.81
N MET A 28 -23.33 -5.34 9.41
CA MET A 28 -23.30 -6.15 8.19
C MET A 28 -24.23 -7.36 8.27
N SER A 29 -24.85 -7.67 7.13
CA SER A 29 -25.60 -8.91 6.89
C SER A 29 -24.68 -10.14 6.90
N PRO A 30 -25.22 -11.35 7.13
CA PRO A 30 -24.45 -12.59 6.99
C PRO A 30 -23.78 -12.74 5.62
N GLU A 31 -24.44 -12.31 4.55
CA GLU A 31 -23.93 -12.37 3.19
C GLU A 31 -22.72 -11.44 2.99
N GLU A 32 -22.78 -10.21 3.50
CA GLU A 32 -21.64 -9.29 3.48
C GLU A 32 -20.46 -9.83 4.30
N LEU A 33 -20.75 -10.42 5.47
CA LEU A 33 -19.72 -11.03 6.31
C LEU A 33 -19.04 -12.22 5.65
N GLU A 34 -19.78 -13.04 4.88
CA GLU A 34 -19.22 -14.15 4.11
C GLU A 34 -18.37 -13.64 2.94
N TYR A 35 -18.80 -12.53 2.32
CA TYR A 35 -18.05 -11.91 1.23
C TYR A 35 -16.70 -11.34 1.69
N LEU A 36 -16.60 -10.83 2.92
CA LEU A 36 -15.38 -10.25 3.47
C LEU A 36 -14.17 -11.20 3.44
N GLY A 37 -13.19 -10.86 2.61
CA GLY A 37 -11.99 -11.65 2.40
C GLY A 37 -12.24 -12.95 1.63
N SER A 38 -13.41 -13.20 1.08
CA SER A 38 -13.73 -14.46 0.37
C SER A 38 -12.78 -14.81 -0.79
N LYS A 39 -12.07 -13.83 -1.34
CA LYS A 39 -11.12 -13.97 -2.45
C LYS A 39 -9.67 -13.64 -2.09
N TRP A 40 -9.32 -13.52 -0.80
CA TRP A 40 -7.92 -13.25 -0.41
C TRP A 40 -6.94 -14.27 -1.01
N ASN A 41 -7.40 -15.50 -1.25
CA ASN A 41 -6.60 -16.61 -1.74
C ASN A 41 -6.43 -16.63 -3.26
N THR A 42 -7.17 -15.79 -4.02
CA THR A 42 -7.11 -15.77 -5.49
C THR A 42 -6.09 -14.80 -6.03
N LEU A 43 -5.62 -13.84 -5.23
CA LEU A 43 -4.51 -12.94 -5.56
C LEU A 43 -3.24 -13.44 -4.89
N HIS A 44 -2.22 -13.73 -5.67
CA HIS A 44 -0.94 -14.27 -5.20
C HIS A 44 0.13 -13.20 -5.23
N PHE A 45 0.73 -12.92 -4.08
CA PHE A 45 1.93 -12.10 -4.03
C PHE A 45 3.12 -12.87 -4.60
N LYS A 46 3.80 -12.26 -5.58
CA LYS A 46 4.98 -12.84 -6.23
C LYS A 46 6.25 -12.14 -5.78
N GLU A 47 6.31 -10.84 -5.99
CA GLU A 47 7.53 -10.06 -5.79
C GLU A 47 7.22 -8.60 -5.48
N LEU A 48 8.17 -7.95 -4.79
CA LEU A 48 8.16 -6.52 -4.58
C LEU A 48 9.23 -5.88 -5.46
N TYR A 49 8.90 -4.80 -6.15
CA TYR A 49 9.85 -4.09 -7.00
C TYR A 49 10.22 -2.73 -6.41
N GLY A 50 11.47 -2.32 -6.63
CA GLY A 50 12.01 -1.06 -6.14
C GLY A 50 12.97 -0.37 -7.11
N LEU A 51 13.30 0.88 -6.79
CA LEU A 51 14.20 1.74 -7.56
C LEU A 51 15.45 2.09 -6.76
N ASN A 52 16.63 1.63 -7.21
CA ASN A 52 17.92 1.99 -6.63
C ASN A 52 18.23 3.49 -6.75
N SER A 53 17.71 4.12 -7.81
CA SER A 53 17.81 5.57 -8.04
C SER A 53 17.16 6.40 -6.93
N ILE A 54 16.19 5.83 -6.20
CA ILE A 54 15.45 6.52 -5.15
C ILE A 54 15.67 5.77 -3.83
N GLN A 55 16.44 6.38 -2.93
CA GLN A 55 16.72 5.77 -1.64
C GLN A 55 15.75 6.22 -0.55
N THR A 56 15.42 5.31 0.35
CA THR A 56 14.69 5.59 1.59
C THR A 56 15.62 5.49 2.78
N THR A 57 15.61 6.52 3.64
CA THR A 57 16.41 6.54 4.87
C THR A 57 15.79 5.60 5.90
N ARG A 58 16.59 4.71 6.48
CA ARG A 58 16.21 3.89 7.64
C ARG A 58 16.53 4.67 8.93
N ASN A 59 15.79 4.37 10.00
CA ASN A 59 15.98 4.99 11.32
C ASN A 59 17.39 4.81 11.91
N GLU A 60 18.17 3.85 11.40
CA GLU A 60 19.55 3.55 11.83
C GLU A 60 20.62 4.18 10.92
N GLY A 61 20.25 5.10 10.03
CA GLY A 61 21.20 5.81 9.15
C GLY A 61 21.63 5.03 7.90
N GLY A 62 21.13 3.81 7.70
CA GLY A 62 21.28 3.09 6.43
C GLY A 62 20.29 3.59 5.37
N THR A 63 20.64 3.43 4.10
CA THR A 63 19.71 3.64 2.99
C THR A 63 19.29 2.32 2.38
N ASP A 64 18.05 2.27 1.91
CA ASP A 64 17.50 1.13 1.22
C ASP A 64 16.77 1.57 -0.04
N MET A 65 16.65 0.68 -1.00
CA MET A 65 15.89 0.89 -2.21
C MET A 65 14.44 1.27 -1.87
N LYS A 66 13.88 2.27 -2.57
CA LYS A 66 12.46 2.62 -2.42
C LYS A 66 11.62 1.56 -3.12
N PRO A 67 10.75 0.83 -2.41
CA PRO A 67 9.74 -0.01 -3.05
C PRO A 67 8.75 0.86 -3.82
N VAL A 68 8.37 0.44 -5.02
CA VAL A 68 7.47 1.20 -5.90
C VAL A 68 6.35 0.37 -6.49
N ALA A 69 6.53 -0.95 -6.63
CA ALA A 69 5.55 -1.78 -7.29
C ALA A 69 5.44 -3.18 -6.67
N ILE A 70 4.30 -3.82 -6.90
CA ILE A 70 3.95 -5.15 -6.41
C ILE A 70 3.62 -5.99 -7.63
N LEU A 71 4.28 -7.14 -7.77
CA LEU A 71 3.92 -8.14 -8.76
C LEU A 71 2.92 -9.12 -8.14
N LEU A 72 1.76 -9.24 -8.76
CA LEU A 72 0.72 -10.19 -8.40
C LEU A 72 0.44 -11.15 -9.55
N GLU A 73 -0.14 -12.30 -9.21
CA GLU A 73 -0.79 -13.23 -10.14
C GLU A 73 -2.20 -13.50 -9.64
N THR A 74 -3.19 -13.69 -10.52
CA THR A 74 -4.58 -13.95 -10.13
C THR A 74 -5.10 -15.29 -10.64
N ASP A 75 -5.86 -16.02 -9.82
CA ASP A 75 -6.55 -17.26 -10.25
C ASP A 75 -7.85 -17.00 -11.03
N ILE A 76 -8.31 -15.75 -11.04
CA ILE A 76 -9.59 -15.34 -11.64
C ILE A 76 -9.40 -14.14 -12.55
N ASP A 77 -10.32 -13.98 -13.50
CA ASP A 77 -10.45 -12.75 -14.26
C ASP A 77 -10.85 -11.60 -13.32
N ILE A 78 -10.21 -10.45 -13.49
CA ILE A 78 -10.53 -9.20 -12.77
C ILE A 78 -10.77 -8.12 -13.81
N ASP A 79 -11.99 -7.61 -13.87
CA ASP A 79 -12.41 -6.70 -14.95
C ASP A 79 -12.00 -5.24 -14.72
N ASP A 80 -11.63 -4.89 -13.50
CA ASP A 80 -11.53 -3.50 -13.06
C ASP A 80 -10.29 -3.22 -12.18
N VAL A 81 -9.14 -3.82 -12.50
CA VAL A 81 -7.88 -3.54 -11.81
C VAL A 81 -7.53 -2.04 -11.92
N PRO A 82 -7.29 -1.33 -10.80
CA PRO A 82 -7.10 0.11 -10.82
C PRO A 82 -5.82 0.50 -11.57
N VAL A 83 -5.91 1.57 -12.37
CA VAL A 83 -4.78 2.19 -13.06
C VAL A 83 -4.70 3.65 -12.65
N ILE A 84 -3.61 4.02 -11.99
CA ILE A 84 -3.36 5.35 -11.45
C ILE A 84 -1.99 5.82 -11.96
N ASP A 85 -1.87 7.10 -12.28
CA ASP A 85 -0.57 7.70 -12.61
C ASP A 85 0.42 7.49 -11.45
N VAL A 86 1.55 6.87 -11.73
CA VAL A 86 2.56 6.53 -10.71
C VAL A 86 3.17 7.76 -10.04
N THR A 87 3.05 8.94 -10.65
CA THR A 87 3.54 10.21 -10.13
C THR A 87 2.60 10.83 -9.09
N ILE A 88 1.36 10.33 -8.97
CA ILE A 88 0.42 10.68 -7.91
C ILE A 88 0.91 10.10 -6.58
N ASP A 89 1.01 10.96 -5.57
CA ASP A 89 1.47 10.60 -4.25
C ASP A 89 0.69 11.32 -3.13
N LYS A 90 1.17 11.13 -1.90
CA LYS A 90 0.55 11.70 -0.69
C LYS A 90 0.49 13.24 -0.71
N ASP A 91 1.38 13.88 -1.46
CA ASP A 91 1.53 15.33 -1.49
C ASP A 91 0.68 15.91 -2.64
N THR A 92 0.62 15.25 -3.80
CA THR A 92 -0.24 15.66 -4.92
C THR A 92 -1.71 15.32 -4.70
N GLY A 93 -1.99 14.28 -3.92
CA GLY A 93 -3.32 13.69 -3.71
C GLY A 93 -3.93 13.07 -4.96
N ILE A 94 -5.15 12.54 -4.80
CA ILE A 94 -5.92 11.90 -5.87
C ILE A 94 -7.25 12.60 -6.08
N ASN A 95 -7.67 12.77 -7.33
CA ASN A 95 -9.04 13.06 -7.69
C ASN A 95 -9.77 11.73 -8.01
N LEU A 96 -10.77 11.40 -7.20
CA LEU A 96 -11.47 10.12 -7.28
C LEU A 96 -12.24 9.92 -8.59
N GLU A 97 -12.62 11.00 -9.27
CA GLU A 97 -13.42 10.96 -10.49
C GLU A 97 -12.57 10.85 -11.76
N THR A 98 -11.34 11.40 -11.73
CA THR A 98 -10.53 11.56 -12.95
C THR A 98 -9.23 10.77 -12.94
N ASP A 99 -8.68 10.46 -11.77
CA ASP A 99 -7.32 9.92 -11.64
C ASP A 99 -7.29 8.40 -11.52
N ILE A 100 -8.45 7.75 -11.39
CA ILE A 100 -8.58 6.29 -11.25
C ILE A 100 -9.19 5.73 -12.53
N GLY A 101 -8.33 5.16 -13.38
CA GLY A 101 -8.74 4.31 -14.49
C GLY A 101 -8.87 2.84 -14.07
N SER A 102 -9.22 1.98 -15.02
CA SER A 102 -9.25 0.54 -14.83
C SER A 102 -8.75 -0.22 -16.04
N ARG A 103 -8.28 -1.45 -15.80
CA ARG A 103 -7.92 -2.42 -16.83
C ARG A 103 -8.40 -3.81 -16.44
N GLN A 104 -8.49 -4.69 -17.44
CA GLN A 104 -8.78 -6.10 -17.24
C GLN A 104 -7.49 -6.90 -17.08
N VAL A 105 -7.53 -7.92 -16.23
CA VAL A 105 -6.47 -8.92 -16.04
C VAL A 105 -7.11 -10.31 -16.10
N LYS A 106 -6.48 -11.23 -16.82
CA LYS A 106 -6.98 -12.61 -16.96
C LYS A 106 -6.43 -13.54 -15.89
N ALA A 107 -7.18 -14.61 -15.61
CA ALA A 107 -6.70 -15.70 -14.76
C ALA A 107 -5.35 -16.26 -15.28
N GLY A 108 -4.40 -16.45 -14.37
CA GLY A 108 -3.04 -16.89 -14.63
C GLY A 108 -2.09 -15.79 -15.13
N GLU A 109 -2.56 -14.55 -15.28
CA GLU A 109 -1.73 -13.43 -15.72
C GLU A 109 -0.98 -12.81 -14.53
N GLU A 110 0.33 -12.58 -14.71
CA GLU A 110 1.11 -11.74 -13.82
C GLU A 110 0.95 -10.27 -14.20
N PHE A 111 0.71 -9.41 -13.21
CA PHE A 111 0.44 -8.00 -13.43
C PHE A 111 1.03 -7.16 -12.30
N CYS A 112 1.55 -5.99 -12.66
CA CYS A 112 2.26 -5.14 -11.71
C CYS A 112 1.45 -3.88 -11.35
N LEU A 113 1.40 -3.58 -10.06
CA LEU A 113 0.67 -2.46 -9.48
C LEU A 113 1.63 -1.53 -8.74
N SER A 114 1.40 -0.23 -8.82
CA SER A 114 1.95 0.72 -7.87
C SER A 114 1.36 0.48 -6.47
N TYR A 115 1.96 1.09 -5.45
CA TYR A 115 1.47 0.97 -4.08
C TYR A 115 0.02 1.46 -3.89
N TYR A 116 -0.37 2.52 -4.60
CA TYR A 116 -1.74 3.05 -4.51
C TYR A 116 -2.73 2.17 -5.26
N GLU A 117 -2.38 1.67 -6.45
CA GLU A 117 -3.24 0.73 -7.17
C GLU A 117 -3.41 -0.57 -6.37
N PHE A 118 -2.32 -1.10 -5.78
CA PHE A 118 -2.39 -2.24 -4.87
C PHE A 118 -3.35 -1.94 -3.71
N MET A 119 -3.23 -0.77 -3.08
CA MET A 119 -4.15 -0.34 -2.04
C MET A 119 -5.60 -0.36 -2.51
N PHE A 120 -5.93 0.31 -3.62
CA PHE A 120 -7.31 0.36 -4.13
C PHE A 120 -7.86 -1.00 -4.55
N LEU A 121 -7.00 -1.92 -5.01
CA LEU A 121 -7.42 -3.28 -5.33
C LEU A 121 -7.72 -4.08 -4.06
N VAL A 122 -6.80 -4.12 -3.10
CA VAL A 122 -6.90 -5.05 -1.97
C VAL A 122 -7.81 -4.58 -0.85
N ILE A 123 -8.14 -3.28 -0.76
CA ILE A 123 -9.11 -2.79 0.23
C ILE A 123 -10.56 -3.19 -0.10
N ARG A 124 -10.83 -3.72 -1.30
CA ARG A 124 -12.16 -4.24 -1.65
C ARG A 124 -12.55 -5.35 -0.68
N ASP A 125 -13.84 -5.44 -0.40
CA ASP A 125 -14.38 -6.33 0.62
C ASP A 125 -13.97 -7.78 0.38
N GLU A 126 -13.97 -8.26 -0.87
CA GLU A 126 -13.56 -9.63 -1.21
C GLU A 126 -12.11 -9.98 -0.85
N TYR A 127 -11.21 -9.00 -0.76
CA TYR A 127 -9.81 -9.22 -0.41
C TYR A 127 -9.53 -8.84 1.04
N ALA A 128 -10.30 -7.88 1.59
CA ALA A 128 -10.22 -7.41 2.97
C ALA A 128 -8.79 -7.03 3.40
N ALA A 129 -8.04 -6.39 2.51
CA ALA A 129 -6.64 -5.98 2.65
C ALA A 129 -5.61 -7.12 2.71
N PHE A 130 -5.96 -8.33 2.26
CA PHE A 130 -5.05 -9.47 2.22
C PHE A 130 -4.93 -10.10 0.84
N VAL A 131 -3.75 -10.65 0.57
CA VAL A 131 -3.48 -11.53 -0.57
C VAL A 131 -2.73 -12.79 -0.12
N ASN A 132 -2.79 -13.84 -0.95
CA ASN A 132 -2.14 -15.11 -0.72
C ASN A 132 -0.62 -15.00 -0.83
N TYR A 133 0.08 -15.73 0.03
CA TYR A 133 1.50 -16.02 -0.16
C TYR A 133 1.80 -17.43 0.35
N GLY A 134 2.25 -18.30 -0.56
CA GLY A 134 2.56 -19.70 -0.24
C GLY A 134 1.38 -20.52 0.28
N GLY A 135 0.14 -20.16 -0.09
CA GLY A 135 -1.08 -20.81 0.40
C GLY A 135 -1.62 -20.23 1.72
N TYR A 136 -1.00 -19.18 2.24
CA TYR A 136 -1.40 -18.52 3.47
C TYR A 136 -1.94 -17.12 3.22
N LYS A 137 -2.91 -16.71 4.05
CA LYS A 137 -3.38 -15.33 4.15
C LYS A 137 -2.31 -14.48 4.85
N ALA A 138 -1.27 -14.11 4.11
CA ALA A 138 0.01 -13.74 4.70
C ALA A 138 0.50 -12.35 4.31
N VAL A 139 0.14 -11.80 3.15
CA VAL A 139 0.52 -10.43 2.78
C VAL A 139 -0.66 -9.52 3.06
N CYS A 140 -0.43 -8.49 3.89
CA CYS A 140 -1.45 -7.50 4.20
C CYS A 140 -1.01 -6.10 3.81
N LEU A 141 -2.01 -5.31 3.44
CA LEU A 141 -1.89 -3.86 3.40
C LEU A 141 -2.14 -3.30 4.81
N SER A 142 -1.23 -2.43 5.24
CA SER A 142 -1.43 -1.51 6.35
C SER A 142 -1.28 -0.09 5.84
N VAL A 143 -2.15 0.81 6.25
CA VAL A 143 -1.99 2.24 5.95
C VAL A 143 -1.44 2.93 7.18
N LYS A 144 -0.38 3.75 6.98
CA LYS A 144 0.02 4.72 8.00
C LYS A 144 -0.77 5.98 7.76
N THR A 145 -1.34 6.53 8.82
CA THR A 145 -1.99 7.82 8.70
C THR A 145 -0.95 8.86 8.32
N ALA A 146 -1.13 9.50 7.17
CA ALA A 146 -0.36 10.68 6.82
C ALA A 146 -0.68 11.75 7.87
N VAL A 147 0.36 12.20 8.59
CA VAL A 147 0.25 13.24 9.59
C VAL A 147 0.84 14.51 9.01
N LYS A 148 0.02 15.55 8.85
CA LYS A 148 0.52 16.91 8.62
C LYS A 148 0.73 17.57 9.97
N PHE A 149 1.94 18.00 10.26
CA PHE A 149 2.17 18.88 11.40
C PHE A 149 1.90 20.32 10.95
N ASP A 150 1.00 21.01 11.64
CA ASP A 150 0.81 22.45 11.49
C ASP A 150 1.64 23.15 12.56
N GLU A 151 2.63 23.93 12.13
CA GLU A 151 3.53 24.66 13.02
C GLU A 151 2.84 25.83 13.74
N GLN A 152 1.72 26.34 13.22
CA GLN A 152 1.02 27.49 13.79
C GLN A 152 0.21 27.12 15.04
N ASP A 153 -0.39 25.93 15.06
CA ASP A 153 -1.20 25.45 16.19
C ASP A 153 -0.61 24.23 16.92
N GLY A 154 0.52 23.71 16.42
CA GLY A 154 1.23 22.57 16.98
C GLY A 154 0.49 21.24 16.84
N LYS A 155 -0.52 21.16 15.97
CA LYS A 155 -1.34 19.96 15.80
C LYS A 155 -0.88 19.09 14.64
N SER A 156 -1.21 17.82 14.78
CA SER A 156 -0.98 16.76 13.80
C SER A 156 -2.32 16.38 13.19
N TYR A 157 -2.47 16.60 11.89
CA TYR A 157 -3.68 16.31 11.14
C TYR A 157 -3.51 15.01 10.36
N GLU A 158 -4.30 14.01 10.74
CA GLU A 158 -4.42 12.72 10.09
C GLU A 158 -5.28 12.86 8.81
N PHE A 159 -4.91 12.23 7.68
CA PHE A 159 -5.70 12.33 6.43
C PHE A 159 -7.17 11.89 6.59
N LEU A 160 -7.46 11.04 7.59
CA LEU A 160 -8.79 10.66 8.04
C LEU A 160 -8.96 11.16 9.48
N GLU A 161 -9.94 12.01 9.71
CA GLU A 161 -10.32 12.44 11.05
C GLU A 161 -11.58 11.69 11.50
N ILE A 162 -11.61 11.23 12.75
CA ILE A 162 -12.77 10.59 13.37
C ILE A 162 -13.10 11.28 14.69
N ASP A 163 -14.30 11.83 14.80
CA ASP A 163 -14.78 12.51 16.00
C ASP A 163 -15.21 11.54 17.12
N GLU A 164 -15.70 12.07 18.24
CA GLU A 164 -16.14 11.26 19.39
C GLU A 164 -17.42 10.45 19.10
N ASP A 165 -18.25 10.95 18.18
CA ASP A 165 -19.49 10.33 17.72
C ASP A 165 -19.25 9.33 16.58
N LEU A 166 -17.99 9.14 16.18
CA LEU A 166 -17.54 8.26 15.10
C LEU A 166 -17.93 8.73 13.69
N ASN A 167 -18.26 10.01 13.52
CA ASN A 167 -18.29 10.61 12.20
C ASN A 167 -16.86 10.77 11.68
N TYR A 168 -16.68 10.62 10.37
CA TYR A 168 -15.36 10.75 9.75
C TYR A 168 -15.34 11.74 8.59
N ARG A 169 -14.19 12.37 8.38
CA ARG A 169 -13.92 13.20 7.19
C ARG A 169 -12.55 12.92 6.59
N LEU A 170 -12.44 13.05 5.28
CA LEU A 170 -11.18 13.02 4.54
C LEU A 170 -10.63 14.45 4.41
N LEU A 171 -9.30 14.59 4.51
CA LEU A 171 -8.64 15.88 4.30
C LEU A 171 -8.32 16.11 2.81
N GLU A 172 -8.70 17.28 2.32
CA GLU A 172 -8.30 17.76 0.98
C GLU A 172 -6.82 18.18 0.94
N VAL A 173 -6.26 18.20 -0.26
CA VAL A 173 -4.92 18.73 -0.52
C VAL A 173 -4.98 20.25 -0.56
N GLU A 174 -4.02 20.90 0.12
CA GLU A 174 -3.91 22.36 0.11
C GLU A 174 -3.68 22.86 -1.31
N ASP A 175 -4.41 23.90 -1.70
CA ASP A 175 -4.35 24.49 -3.04
C ASP A 175 -4.79 23.57 -4.21
N SER A 176 -5.43 22.44 -3.93
CA SER A 176 -5.93 21.50 -4.96
C SER A 176 -7.37 21.04 -4.64
N PRO A 177 -8.38 21.90 -4.89
CA PRO A 177 -9.77 21.59 -4.59
C PRO A 177 -10.23 20.32 -5.31
N GLY A 178 -10.97 19.46 -4.59
CA GLY A 178 -11.46 18.18 -5.10
C GLY A 178 -10.42 17.04 -5.10
N ARG A 179 -9.16 17.31 -4.69
CA ARG A 179 -8.16 16.26 -4.47
C ARG A 179 -8.06 15.91 -2.99
N VAL A 180 -8.01 14.62 -2.69
CA VAL A 180 -7.90 14.12 -1.32
C VAL A 180 -6.48 13.64 -1.02
N ARG A 181 -6.01 13.87 0.21
CA ARG A 181 -4.71 13.37 0.67
C ARG A 181 -4.72 11.85 0.69
N LEU A 182 -3.71 11.25 0.07
CA LEU A 182 -3.53 9.81 0.10
C LEU A 182 -2.84 9.35 1.40
N PRO A 183 -3.23 8.20 1.99
CA PRO A 183 -2.48 7.57 3.06
C PRO A 183 -1.09 7.15 2.60
N ILE A 184 -0.23 6.75 3.54
CA ILE A 184 1.03 6.08 3.19
C ILE A 184 0.81 4.57 3.22
N PRO A 185 0.61 3.89 2.08
CA PRO A 185 0.47 2.44 2.03
C PRO A 185 1.77 1.77 2.48
N THR A 186 1.63 0.75 3.31
CA THR A 186 2.70 -0.12 3.78
C THR A 186 2.26 -1.56 3.54
N ILE A 187 3.16 -2.39 3.06
CA ILE A 187 2.88 -3.80 2.82
C ILE A 187 3.74 -4.60 3.78
N THR A 188 3.17 -5.60 4.43
CA THR A 188 3.88 -6.42 5.42
C THR A 188 3.42 -7.87 5.32
N PHE A 189 4.31 -8.79 5.70
CA PHE A 189 3.88 -10.13 6.06
C PHE A 189 3.24 -10.12 7.44
N VAL A 190 2.10 -10.78 7.58
CA VAL A 190 1.55 -11.16 8.88
C VAL A 190 2.15 -12.49 9.33
N GLN A 191 2.22 -12.71 10.65
CA GLN A 191 2.66 -13.97 11.20
C GLN A 191 1.69 -15.08 10.76
N GLY A 192 2.21 -16.08 10.06
CA GLY A 192 1.46 -17.27 9.67
C GLY A 192 1.24 -18.20 10.86
N LYS A 193 0.26 -19.11 10.74
CA LYS A 193 0.11 -20.24 11.66
C LYS A 193 0.15 -21.54 10.86
N ASP A 194 0.91 -22.51 11.33
CA ASP A 194 0.95 -23.84 10.74
C ASP A 194 -0.32 -24.66 11.08
N GLU A 195 -0.42 -25.86 10.54
CA GLU A 195 -1.51 -26.81 10.77
C GLU A 195 -1.71 -27.18 12.25
N ASN A 196 -0.67 -27.03 13.08
CA ASN A 196 -0.68 -27.30 14.51
C ASN A 196 -0.96 -26.02 15.34
N GLY A 197 -1.17 -24.88 14.70
CA GLY A 197 -1.39 -23.58 15.31
C GLY A 197 -0.12 -22.86 15.78
N ASN A 198 1.07 -23.37 15.49
CA ASN A 198 2.33 -22.70 15.81
C ASN A 198 2.55 -21.52 14.87
N GLY A 199 2.92 -20.37 15.44
CA GLY A 199 3.22 -19.18 14.67
C GLY A 199 4.57 -19.30 13.95
N PHE A 200 4.62 -18.88 12.68
CA PHE A 200 5.87 -18.78 11.93
C PHE A 200 5.99 -17.42 11.23
N ASN A 201 7.21 -17.02 10.91
CA ASN A 201 7.52 -15.74 10.29
C ASN A 201 8.05 -15.96 8.87
N PHE A 202 7.54 -15.20 7.91
CA PHE A 202 7.97 -15.22 6.51
C PHE A 202 9.26 -14.43 6.26
N GLY A 203 9.79 -13.72 7.26
CA GLY A 203 10.92 -12.82 7.11
C GLY A 203 10.47 -11.38 6.86
N ALA A 204 11.40 -10.53 6.40
CA ALA A 204 11.04 -9.19 6.00
C ALA A 204 10.48 -9.23 4.57
N ILE A 205 9.37 -8.54 4.31
CA ILE A 205 8.84 -8.44 2.94
C ILE A 205 9.86 -7.83 1.95
N ARG A 206 10.80 -7.05 2.47
CA ARG A 206 11.90 -6.47 1.70
C ARG A 206 12.93 -7.50 1.24
N ASP A 207 12.93 -8.70 1.79
CA ASP A 207 13.79 -9.80 1.31
C ASP A 207 13.33 -10.29 -0.08
N HIS A 208 12.12 -9.92 -0.52
CA HIS A 208 11.55 -10.17 -1.84
C HIS A 208 11.61 -8.93 -2.75
N LEU A 209 12.54 -8.01 -2.50
CA LEU A 209 12.63 -6.74 -3.21
C LEU A 209 13.63 -6.83 -4.37
N GLU A 210 13.14 -6.79 -5.61
CA GLU A 210 13.97 -6.72 -6.82
C GLU A 210 14.08 -5.27 -7.36
N ALA A 211 15.29 -4.89 -7.77
CA ALA A 211 15.54 -3.61 -8.41
C ALA A 211 15.15 -3.64 -9.89
N ILE A 212 14.28 -2.71 -10.31
CA ILE A 212 13.83 -2.62 -11.71
C ILE A 212 14.60 -1.58 -12.54
N ASP A 213 15.47 -0.80 -11.91
CA ASP A 213 16.30 0.21 -12.58
C ASP A 213 17.80 -0.12 -12.53
N GLU A 214 18.54 0.53 -13.41
CA GLU A 214 19.98 0.45 -13.50
C GLU A 214 20.60 1.80 -13.84
N LYS A 215 21.85 1.97 -13.43
CA LYS A 215 22.64 3.15 -13.77
C LYS A 215 23.39 2.90 -15.07
N THR A 216 23.24 3.78 -16.04
CA THR A 216 23.89 3.73 -17.34
C THR A 216 25.35 4.20 -17.26
N ASN A 217 26.13 3.95 -18.32
CA ASN A 217 27.52 4.38 -18.42
C ASN A 217 27.68 5.92 -18.40
N ASP A 218 26.68 6.67 -18.87
CA ASP A 218 26.63 8.14 -18.79
C ASP A 218 26.11 8.66 -17.42
N GLY A 219 25.90 7.76 -16.46
CA GLY A 219 25.54 8.09 -15.08
C GLY A 219 24.06 8.39 -14.85
N LYS A 220 23.21 8.22 -15.88
CA LYS A 220 21.76 8.38 -15.78
C LYS A 220 21.10 7.10 -15.25
N TRP A 221 19.88 7.21 -14.77
CA TRP A 221 19.09 6.08 -14.31
C TRP A 221 18.00 5.76 -15.32
N LYS A 222 17.77 4.47 -15.56
CA LYS A 222 16.68 4.00 -16.41
C LYS A 222 16.13 2.66 -15.92
N ILE A 223 14.91 2.33 -16.34
CA ILE A 223 14.37 0.97 -16.20
C ILE A 223 15.26 -0.02 -16.97
N LYS A 224 15.55 -1.18 -16.35
CA LYS A 224 16.35 -2.25 -16.96
C LYS A 224 15.70 -2.74 -18.25
N GLU A 225 16.52 -3.09 -19.23
CA GLU A 225 16.05 -3.51 -20.56
C GLU A 225 15.06 -4.68 -20.51
N LYS A 226 15.23 -5.63 -19.58
CA LYS A 226 14.31 -6.77 -19.42
C LYS A 226 12.87 -6.35 -19.14
N TYR A 227 12.67 -5.21 -18.49
CA TYR A 227 11.35 -4.66 -18.15
C TYR A 227 10.88 -3.56 -19.11
N ALA A 228 11.72 -3.11 -20.05
CA ALA A 228 11.41 -1.97 -20.90
C ALA A 228 10.18 -2.19 -21.80
N LYS A 229 9.84 -3.45 -22.08
CA LYS A 229 8.65 -3.84 -22.87
C LYS A 229 7.42 -4.12 -22.02
N GLU A 230 7.59 -4.24 -20.71
CA GLU A 230 6.49 -4.49 -19.77
C GLU A 230 5.85 -3.16 -19.39
N LYS A 231 4.70 -2.85 -20.00
CA LYS A 231 4.03 -1.54 -19.83
C LYS A 231 3.78 -1.18 -18.37
N ASP A 232 3.47 -2.17 -17.54
CA ASP A 232 3.19 -1.98 -16.12
C ASP A 232 4.43 -1.49 -15.35
N ILE A 233 5.63 -1.88 -15.80
CA ILE A 233 6.91 -1.54 -15.17
C ILE A 233 7.54 -0.32 -15.84
N SER A 234 7.51 -0.23 -17.17
CA SER A 234 8.18 0.85 -17.91
C SER A 234 7.70 2.24 -17.50
N ARG A 235 6.44 2.38 -17.07
CA ARG A 235 5.87 3.65 -16.58
C ARG A 235 6.55 4.21 -15.33
N PHE A 236 7.23 3.37 -14.53
CA PHE A 236 7.97 3.83 -13.35
C PHE A 236 9.22 4.66 -13.72
N GLN A 237 9.60 4.73 -15.00
CA GLN A 237 10.57 5.71 -15.49
C GLN A 237 10.16 7.15 -15.10
N ALA A 238 8.86 7.48 -15.12
CA ALA A 238 8.37 8.80 -14.72
C ALA A 238 8.73 9.16 -13.26
N LEU A 239 8.81 8.17 -12.37
CA LEU A 239 9.27 8.39 -10.99
C LEU A 239 10.76 8.68 -10.92
N ILE A 240 11.57 7.98 -11.71
CA ILE A 240 13.01 8.25 -11.81
C ILE A 240 13.19 9.69 -12.27
N ASP A 241 12.55 10.07 -13.37
CA ASP A 241 12.66 11.40 -13.97
C ASP A 241 12.20 12.51 -13.02
N LYS A 242 11.17 12.27 -12.19
CA LYS A 242 10.68 13.20 -11.15
C LYS A 242 11.69 13.41 -10.00
N HIS A 243 12.52 12.41 -9.70
CA HIS A 243 13.39 12.41 -8.51
C HIS A 243 14.87 12.65 -8.81
N THR A 244 15.32 12.48 -10.05
CA THR A 244 16.74 12.62 -10.43
C THR A 244 17.06 13.86 -11.27
N ASN A 245 16.04 14.61 -11.69
CA ASN A 245 16.19 15.92 -12.35
C ASN A 245 15.91 17.05 -11.36
#